data_AF-A0A454JHD6-F1
#
_entry.id   AF-A0A454JHD6-F1
#
_cell.length_a   1.000
_cell.length_b   1.000
_cell.length_c   1.000
_cell.angle_alpha   90.00
_cell.angle_beta   90.00
_cell.angle_gamma   90.00
#
_symmetry.space_group_name_H-M   'P 1'
#
loop_
_entity.id
_entity.type
_entity.pdbx_description
1 polymer ?
#
loop_
_entity_poly.entity_id
_entity_poly.type
_entity_poly.pdbx_seq_one_letter_code
_entity_poly.pdbx_strand_id
1 'polypeptide(L)'
;MLRIAVVLFATLSTPVFAANASKTQIFATAFLDVQGLLPNTLQSCADISPASVAPLQDAYAQWQAKHGVYQQELQQIIRKNLLLEVGPEQTEQAIAAFKYAASKQIAPIHFPQNYHFKDDYFCTRSLLREFAEGTDNSGGLPLKFADYVREWKQ
;
A
#
# COMPACT_ATOMS: atom_id res chain seq x y z
N MET A 1 19.67 -29.63 26.10
CA MET A 1 18.53 -28.69 25.94
C MET A 1 18.97 -27.34 26.50
N LEU A 2 18.54 -26.21 25.91
CA LEU A 2 19.11 -24.85 26.03
C LEU A 2 20.49 -24.69 25.36
N ARG A 3 20.50 -24.24 24.11
CA ARG A 3 21.55 -23.40 23.48
C ARG A 3 21.37 -23.18 21.97
N ILE A 4 20.32 -23.73 21.36
CA ILE A 4 20.06 -23.57 19.90
C ILE A 4 18.98 -22.50 19.61
N ALA A 5 18.33 -21.93 20.63
CA ALA A 5 17.22 -20.98 20.45
C ALA A 5 17.64 -19.50 20.27
N VAL A 6 18.93 -19.16 20.32
CA VAL A 6 19.39 -17.75 20.34
C VAL A 6 19.90 -17.26 18.98
N VAL A 7 20.16 -18.15 18.02
CA VAL A 7 20.75 -17.78 16.73
C VAL A 7 19.71 -17.33 15.70
N LEU A 8 18.43 -17.71 15.85
CA LEU A 8 17.38 -17.30 14.90
C LEU A 8 16.91 -15.85 15.07
N PHE A 9 17.18 -15.21 16.21
CA PHE A 9 16.82 -13.81 16.46
C PHE A 9 17.96 -12.82 16.18
N ALA A 10 19.19 -13.30 15.93
CA ALA A 10 20.39 -12.47 15.83
C ALA A 10 20.83 -12.16 14.38
N THR A 11 20.11 -12.62 13.36
CA THR A 11 20.43 -12.35 11.95
C THR A 11 19.54 -11.30 11.28
N LEU A 12 18.65 -10.64 12.03
CA LEU A 12 17.80 -9.55 11.52
C LEU A 12 18.51 -8.18 11.43
N SER A 13 19.80 -8.12 11.73
CA SER A 13 20.62 -6.90 11.69
C SER A 13 21.56 -6.84 10.49
N THR A 14 21.02 -7.08 9.28
CA THR A 14 21.69 -6.66 8.04
C THR A 14 20.93 -5.50 7.42
N PRO A 15 21.60 -4.43 6.97
CA PRO A 15 20.95 -3.30 6.32
C PRO A 15 20.62 -3.70 4.88
N VAL A 16 19.62 -4.57 4.69
CA VAL A 16 19.10 -4.95 3.35
C VAL A 16 18.00 -3.99 2.92
N PHE A 17 18.04 -2.73 3.37
CA PHE A 17 16.89 -1.82 3.32
C PHE A 17 16.76 -1.01 2.03
N ALA A 18 17.76 -0.95 1.13
CA ALA A 18 17.67 -0.12 -0.07
C ALA A 18 16.97 -0.80 -1.26
N ALA A 19 17.18 -2.11 -1.48
CA ALA A 19 16.53 -2.86 -2.56
C ALA A 19 15.24 -3.58 -2.12
N ASN A 20 15.06 -3.82 -0.80
CA ASN A 20 13.86 -4.47 -0.24
C ASN A 20 12.81 -3.48 0.27
N ALA A 21 13.11 -2.18 0.37
CA ALA A 21 12.12 -1.16 0.69
C ALA A 21 11.02 -1.13 -0.39
N SER A 22 11.39 -1.24 -1.67
CA SER A 22 10.43 -1.29 -2.78
C SER A 22 9.51 -2.51 -2.70
N LYS A 23 10.05 -3.71 -2.47
CA LYS A 23 9.25 -4.95 -2.35
C LYS A 23 8.35 -4.96 -1.12
N THR A 24 8.88 -4.56 0.05
CA THR A 24 8.09 -4.49 1.29
C THR A 24 6.96 -3.46 1.18
N GLN A 25 7.25 -2.31 0.54
CA GLN A 25 6.24 -1.30 0.26
C GLN A 25 5.19 -1.82 -0.73
N ILE A 26 5.56 -2.57 -1.77
CA ILE A 26 4.60 -3.24 -2.68
C ILE A 26 3.71 -4.21 -1.91
N PHE A 27 4.27 -5.05 -1.03
CA PHE A 27 3.47 -6.01 -0.26
C PHE A 27 2.48 -5.30 0.66
N ALA A 28 2.92 -4.32 1.44
CA ALA A 28 2.02 -3.59 2.33
C ALA A 28 0.98 -2.77 1.53
N THR A 29 1.36 -2.18 0.39
CA THR A 29 0.44 -1.45 -0.49
C THR A 29 -0.60 -2.38 -1.12
N ALA A 30 -0.22 -3.62 -1.48
CA ALA A 30 -1.17 -4.62 -1.99
C ALA A 30 -2.28 -4.94 -0.98
N PHE A 31 -2.01 -4.82 0.32
CA PHE A 31 -2.97 -5.04 1.41
C PHE A 31 -3.58 -3.75 1.99
N LEU A 32 -3.35 -2.59 1.37
CA LEU A 32 -3.99 -1.33 1.72
C LEU A 32 -5.42 -1.27 1.16
N ASP A 33 -6.42 -1.09 2.03
CA ASP A 33 -7.83 -1.01 1.61
C ASP A 33 -8.19 0.34 0.98
N VAL A 34 -7.68 0.63 -0.21
CA VAL A 34 -7.91 1.91 -0.91
C VAL A 34 -9.40 2.18 -1.09
N GLN A 35 -10.20 1.15 -1.43
CA GLN A 35 -11.64 1.29 -1.67
C GLN A 35 -12.41 1.67 -0.40
N GLY A 36 -12.08 1.04 0.74
CA GLY A 36 -12.71 1.37 2.02
C GLY A 36 -12.22 2.69 2.62
N LEU A 37 -10.98 3.08 2.33
CA LEU A 37 -10.37 4.29 2.90
C LEU A 37 -10.80 5.57 2.18
N LEU A 38 -10.89 5.53 0.85
CA LEU A 38 -11.09 6.73 0.04
C LEU A 38 -12.37 7.53 0.37
N PRO A 39 -13.56 6.94 0.59
CA PRO A 39 -14.77 7.71 0.87
C PRO A 39 -14.61 8.65 2.08
N ASN A 40 -13.92 8.19 3.12
CA ASN A 40 -13.65 8.99 4.31
C ASN A 40 -12.64 10.11 4.02
N THR A 41 -11.59 9.82 3.26
CA THR A 41 -10.61 10.83 2.84
C THR A 41 -11.25 11.90 1.95
N LEU A 42 -12.17 11.52 1.05
CA LEU A 42 -12.94 12.46 0.23
C LEU A 42 -13.83 13.35 1.10
N GLN A 43 -14.47 12.79 2.13
CA GLN A 43 -15.26 13.58 3.06
C GLN A 43 -14.41 14.62 3.80
N SER A 44 -13.23 14.24 4.30
CA SER A 44 -12.30 15.20 4.92
C SER A 44 -11.84 16.28 3.95
N CYS A 45 -11.63 15.93 2.67
CA CYS A 45 -11.28 16.90 1.64
C CYS A 45 -12.44 17.83 1.27
N ALA A 46 -13.68 17.35 1.32
CA ALA A 46 -14.86 18.16 1.04
C ALA A 46 -15.01 19.33 2.04
N ASP A 47 -14.61 19.14 3.29
CA ASP A 47 -14.72 20.17 4.34
C ASP A 47 -13.72 21.33 4.14
N ILE A 48 -12.60 21.09 3.46
CA ILE A 48 -11.49 22.05 3.33
C ILE A 48 -11.35 22.59 1.91
N SER A 49 -11.56 21.75 0.90
CA SER A 49 -11.49 22.12 -0.51
C SER A 49 -12.58 21.41 -1.29
N PRO A 50 -13.85 21.86 -1.19
CA PRO A 50 -14.98 21.23 -1.88
C PRO A 50 -14.76 21.07 -3.39
N ALA A 51 -14.05 22.02 -4.01
CA ALA A 51 -13.75 22.01 -5.44
C ALA A 51 -12.82 20.85 -5.86
N SER A 52 -12.07 20.23 -4.93
CA SER A 52 -11.19 19.11 -5.24
C SER A 52 -11.92 17.77 -5.31
N VAL A 53 -13.15 17.67 -4.79
CA VAL A 53 -13.87 16.39 -4.65
C VAL A 53 -14.13 15.72 -6.00
N ALA A 54 -14.70 16.44 -6.97
CA ALA A 54 -14.98 15.88 -8.29
C ALA A 54 -13.71 15.41 -9.03
N PRO A 55 -12.63 16.22 -9.13
CA PRO A 55 -11.35 15.76 -9.68
C PRO A 55 -10.79 14.51 -9.01
N LEU A 56 -10.88 14.41 -7.67
CA LEU A 56 -10.40 13.24 -6.93
C LEU A 56 -11.23 11.99 -7.21
N GLN A 57 -12.55 12.13 -7.31
CA GLN A 57 -13.45 11.03 -7.67
C GLN A 57 -13.16 10.53 -9.10
N ASP A 58 -12.95 11.44 -10.04
CA ASP A 58 -12.59 11.10 -11.43
C ASP A 58 -11.24 10.39 -11.49
N ALA A 59 -10.24 10.90 -10.77
CA ALA A 59 -8.92 10.28 -10.70
C ALA A 59 -8.99 8.87 -10.10
N TYR A 60 -9.76 8.69 -9.02
CA TYR A 60 -9.98 7.38 -8.43
C TYR A 60 -10.70 6.43 -9.38
N ALA A 61 -11.74 6.87 -10.08
CA ALA A 61 -12.47 6.02 -11.03
C ALA A 61 -11.55 5.52 -12.16
N GLN A 62 -10.72 6.41 -12.70
CA GLN A 62 -9.72 6.06 -13.72
C GLN A 62 -8.68 5.08 -13.16
N TRP A 63 -8.15 5.36 -11.96
CA TRP A 63 -7.22 4.48 -11.28
C TRP A 63 -7.84 3.10 -11.00
N GLN A 64 -9.08 3.05 -10.52
CA GLN A 64 -9.77 1.81 -10.17
C GLN A 64 -9.96 0.94 -11.40
N ALA A 65 -10.41 1.53 -12.51
CA ALA A 65 -10.60 0.83 -13.78
C ALA A 65 -9.28 0.27 -14.35
N LYS A 66 -8.18 1.01 -14.20
CA LYS A 66 -6.88 0.65 -14.77
C LYS A 66 -6.03 -0.26 -13.88
N HIS A 67 -6.05 -0.02 -12.58
CA HIS A 67 -5.13 -0.62 -11.61
C HIS A 67 -5.89 -1.26 -10.44
N GLY A 68 -6.86 -0.57 -9.85
CA GLY A 68 -7.54 -1.02 -8.62
C GLY A 68 -8.20 -2.40 -8.72
N VAL A 69 -8.80 -2.74 -9.86
CA VAL A 69 -9.44 -4.07 -10.08
C VAL A 69 -8.48 -5.26 -9.94
N TYR A 70 -7.17 -5.04 -10.07
CA TYR A 70 -6.15 -6.10 -9.98
C TYR A 70 -5.63 -6.35 -8.57
N GLN A 71 -6.12 -5.61 -7.57
CA GLN A 71 -5.61 -5.72 -6.20
C GLN A 71 -5.80 -7.12 -5.60
N GLN A 72 -6.99 -7.69 -5.77
CA GLN A 72 -7.28 -9.03 -5.25
C GLN A 72 -6.41 -10.10 -5.91
N GLU A 73 -6.21 -9.99 -7.22
CA GLU A 73 -5.34 -10.90 -7.96
C GLU A 73 -3.89 -10.79 -7.46
N LEU A 74 -3.40 -9.57 -7.24
CA LEU A 74 -2.07 -9.34 -6.68
C LEU A 74 -1.91 -10.02 -5.31
N GLN A 75 -2.90 -9.87 -4.42
CA GLN A 75 -2.90 -10.52 -3.10
C GLN A 75 -2.87 -12.05 -3.21
N GLN A 76 -3.57 -12.63 -4.19
CA GLN A 76 -3.56 -14.07 -4.45
C GLN A 76 -2.20 -14.56 -4.94
N ILE A 77 -1.55 -13.82 -5.84
CA ILE A 77 -0.18 -14.12 -6.32
C ILE A 77 0.81 -14.09 -5.15
N ILE A 78 0.76 -13.02 -4.33
CA ILE A 78 1.62 -12.88 -3.14
C ILE A 78 1.44 -14.08 -2.21
N ARG A 79 0.18 -14.42 -1.87
CA ARG A 79 -0.13 -15.56 -1.01
C ARG A 79 0.38 -16.86 -1.60
N LYS A 80 0.17 -17.12 -2.89
CA LYS A 80 0.64 -18.34 -3.56
C LYS A 80 2.16 -18.47 -3.48
N ASN A 81 2.91 -17.39 -3.72
CA ASN A 81 4.37 -17.41 -3.66
C ASN A 81 4.86 -17.65 -2.23
N LEU A 82 4.27 -16.97 -1.24
CA LEU A 82 4.60 -17.22 0.17
C LEU A 82 4.31 -18.66 0.59
N LEU A 83 3.18 -19.24 0.14
CA LEU A 83 2.85 -20.64 0.43
C LEU A 83 3.92 -21.61 -0.09
N LEU A 84 4.50 -21.33 -1.26
CA LEU A 84 5.57 -22.14 -1.85
C LEU A 84 6.91 -21.95 -1.14
N GLU A 85 7.22 -20.73 -0.68
CA GLU A 85 8.52 -20.39 -0.10
C GLU A 85 8.64 -20.72 1.38
N VAL A 86 7.61 -20.40 2.18
CA VAL A 86 7.68 -20.46 3.65
C VAL A 86 6.64 -21.38 4.27
N GLY A 87 5.68 -21.88 3.49
CA GLY A 87 4.64 -22.78 3.96
C GLY A 87 3.42 -22.06 4.58
N PRO A 88 2.37 -22.81 4.95
CA PRO A 88 1.06 -22.25 5.28
C PRO A 88 1.04 -21.32 6.51
N GLU A 89 1.65 -21.73 7.62
CA GLU A 89 1.58 -20.97 8.87
C GLU A 89 2.31 -19.62 8.75
N GLN A 90 3.53 -19.65 8.21
CA GLN A 90 4.37 -18.47 8.02
C GLN A 90 3.75 -17.52 6.98
N THR A 91 3.03 -18.05 5.99
CA THR A 91 2.29 -17.23 5.02
C THR A 91 1.22 -16.39 5.69
N GLU A 92 0.40 -16.97 6.57
CA GLU A 92 -0.63 -16.20 7.27
C GLU A 92 -0.03 -15.15 8.20
N GLN A 93 1.07 -15.48 8.89
CA GLN A 93 1.79 -14.55 9.74
C GLN A 93 2.32 -13.35 8.94
N ALA A 94 2.92 -13.60 7.78
CA ALA A 94 3.42 -12.54 6.89
C ALA A 94 2.28 -11.65 6.36
N ILE A 95 1.18 -12.25 5.89
CA ILE A 95 0.01 -11.50 5.41
C ILE A 95 -0.60 -10.64 6.53
N ALA A 96 -0.69 -11.17 7.75
CA ALA A 96 -1.17 -10.41 8.90
C ALA A 96 -0.25 -9.20 9.20
N ALA A 97 1.07 -9.38 9.13
CA ALA A 97 2.03 -8.29 9.30
C ALA A 97 1.89 -7.22 8.21
N PHE A 98 1.67 -7.61 6.95
CA PHE A 98 1.45 -6.65 5.86
C PHE A 98 0.15 -5.85 6.04
N LYS A 99 -0.95 -6.50 6.43
CA LYS A 99 -2.22 -5.82 6.75
C LYS A 99 -2.06 -4.84 7.92
N TYR A 100 -1.28 -5.23 8.93
CA TYR A 100 -0.97 -4.35 10.06
C TYR A 100 -0.17 -3.12 9.60
N ALA A 101 0.90 -3.32 8.83
CA ALA A 101 1.69 -2.21 8.30
C ALA A 101 0.85 -1.28 7.40
N ALA A 102 0.04 -1.86 6.52
CA ALA A 102 -0.86 -1.12 5.64
C ALA A 102 -1.82 -0.21 6.43
N SER A 103 -2.49 -0.75 7.45
CA SER A 103 -3.48 0.01 8.22
C SER A 103 -2.89 0.99 9.24
N LYS A 104 -1.73 0.68 9.83
CA LYS A 104 -1.15 1.48 10.93
C LYS A 104 -0.06 2.44 10.51
N GLN A 105 0.63 2.16 9.40
CA GLN A 105 1.79 2.95 8.97
C GLN A 105 1.51 3.66 7.65
N ILE A 106 0.87 2.99 6.70
CA ILE A 106 0.67 3.53 5.34
C ILE A 106 -0.62 4.34 5.24
N ALA A 107 -1.76 3.76 5.64
CA ALA A 107 -3.07 4.38 5.50
C ALA A 107 -3.14 5.80 6.13
N PRO A 108 -2.61 6.06 7.35
CA PRO A 108 -2.71 7.39 7.94
C PRO A 108 -1.96 8.49 7.19
N ILE A 109 -0.97 8.12 6.36
CA ILE A 109 -0.13 9.06 5.61
C ILE A 109 -0.77 9.39 4.27
N HIS A 110 -1.28 8.39 3.56
CA HIS A 110 -1.74 8.52 2.18
C HIS A 110 -3.26 8.57 2.02
N PHE A 111 -4.00 8.08 3.03
CA PHE A 111 -5.46 8.13 3.11
C PHE A 111 -5.91 8.53 4.53
N PRO A 112 -5.49 9.70 5.03
CA PRO A 112 -5.92 10.20 6.32
C PRO A 112 -7.45 10.32 6.39
N GLN A 113 -8.03 9.85 7.49
CA GLN A 113 -9.48 9.90 7.74
C GLN A 113 -9.87 10.94 8.79
N ASN A 114 -8.93 11.32 9.66
CA ASN A 114 -9.17 12.20 10.81
C ASN A 114 -8.05 13.25 10.93
N TYR A 115 -7.70 13.89 9.82
CA TYR A 115 -6.62 14.87 9.79
C TYR A 115 -7.18 16.26 9.54
N HIS A 116 -6.86 17.20 10.44
CA HIS A 116 -7.10 18.61 10.21
C HIS A 116 -5.96 19.14 9.34
N PHE A 117 -6.18 19.21 8.03
CA PHE A 117 -5.18 19.75 7.12
C PHE A 117 -4.96 21.25 7.40
N LYS A 118 -3.69 21.67 7.38
CA LYS A 118 -3.31 23.07 7.58
C LYS A 118 -3.54 23.93 6.32
N ASP A 119 -3.61 23.27 5.17
CA ASP A 119 -3.87 23.82 3.84
C ASP A 119 -4.61 22.76 3.00
N ASP A 120 -4.96 23.10 1.75
CA ASP A 120 -5.65 22.18 0.84
C ASP A 120 -4.68 21.39 -0.08
N TYR A 121 -3.38 21.43 0.16
CA TYR A 121 -2.37 20.84 -0.73
C TYR A 121 -2.58 19.34 -0.89
N PHE A 122 -2.92 18.65 0.20
CA PHE A 122 -3.17 17.21 0.14
C PHE A 122 -4.32 16.87 -0.82
N CYS A 123 -5.44 17.59 -0.70
CA CYS A 123 -6.66 17.36 -1.45
C CYS A 123 -6.56 17.83 -2.91
N THR A 124 -5.80 18.90 -3.17
CA THR A 124 -5.68 19.48 -4.52
C THR A 124 -4.50 18.93 -5.31
N ARG A 125 -3.51 18.30 -4.66
CA ARG A 125 -2.28 17.84 -5.31
C ARG A 125 -1.84 16.45 -4.87
N SER A 126 -1.58 16.22 -3.58
CA SER A 126 -0.95 14.97 -3.13
C SER A 126 -1.77 13.74 -3.51
N LEU A 127 -3.06 13.71 -3.18
CA LEU A 127 -3.91 12.54 -3.42
C LEU A 127 -4.14 12.28 -4.92
N LEU A 128 -4.18 13.33 -5.75
CA LEU A 128 -4.19 13.16 -7.21
C LEU A 128 -2.91 12.48 -7.70
N ARG A 129 -1.74 12.79 -7.12
CA ARG A 129 -0.47 12.16 -7.47
C ARG A 129 -0.42 10.69 -7.08
N GLU A 130 -0.99 10.31 -5.94
CA GLU A 130 -1.12 8.89 -5.53
C GLU A 130 -1.83 8.05 -6.60
N PHE A 131 -2.83 8.63 -7.26
CA PHE A 131 -3.59 7.95 -8.33
C PHE A 131 -2.95 8.08 -9.72
N ALA A 132 -2.21 9.17 -10.00
CA ALA A 132 -1.64 9.46 -11.31
C ALA A 132 -0.21 8.94 -11.52
N GLU A 133 0.65 8.97 -10.50
CA GLU A 133 2.09 8.72 -10.62
C GLU A 133 2.50 7.47 -9.83
N GLY A 134 2.93 6.43 -10.52
CA GLY A 134 3.73 5.36 -9.92
C GLY A 134 5.17 5.49 -10.39
N THR A 135 6.03 5.94 -9.47
CA THR A 135 7.50 6.02 -9.48
C THR A 135 8.15 7.19 -10.24
N ASP A 136 9.01 7.97 -9.56
CA ASP A 136 10.47 7.71 -9.37
C ASP A 136 11.14 8.84 -8.55
N ASN A 137 10.48 9.98 -8.33
CA ASN A 137 11.04 11.10 -7.53
C ASN A 137 10.00 11.84 -6.66
N SER A 138 8.78 11.31 -6.54
CA SER A 138 7.61 12.04 -6.03
C SER A 138 7.15 11.68 -4.62
N GLY A 139 7.66 10.59 -4.04
CA GLY A 139 7.31 10.16 -2.67
C GLY A 139 5.89 9.58 -2.51
N GLY A 140 5.13 9.40 -3.59
CA GLY A 140 3.81 8.76 -3.56
C GLY A 140 3.86 7.24 -3.45
N LEU A 141 2.74 6.62 -3.07
CA LEU A 141 2.56 5.17 -3.08
C LEU A 141 2.40 4.66 -4.51
N PRO A 142 3.07 3.55 -4.85
CA PRO A 142 2.93 3.01 -6.18
C PRO A 142 1.68 2.11 -6.24
N LEU A 143 0.52 2.72 -6.44
CA LEU A 143 -0.80 2.05 -6.52
C LEU A 143 -1.06 1.38 -7.89
N LYS A 144 -0.04 0.85 -8.56
CA LYS A 144 -0.13 0.32 -9.93
C LYS A 144 -0.32 -1.21 -9.97
N PHE A 145 -1.36 -1.73 -9.33
CA PHE A 145 -1.52 -3.19 -9.14
C PHE A 145 -1.52 -4.00 -10.44
N ALA A 146 -2.10 -3.48 -11.53
CA ALA A 146 -2.05 -4.12 -12.85
C ALA A 146 -0.63 -4.37 -13.36
N ASP A 147 0.29 -3.43 -13.12
CA ASP A 147 1.68 -3.54 -13.56
C ASP A 147 2.40 -4.64 -12.77
N TYR A 148 2.16 -4.72 -11.46
CA TYR A 148 2.71 -5.79 -10.60
C TYR A 148 2.19 -7.17 -10.96
N VAL A 149 0.89 -7.30 -11.25
CA VAL A 149 0.32 -8.57 -11.72
C VAL A 149 0.96 -9.00 -13.04
N ARG A 150 1.18 -8.06 -13.98
CA ARG A 150 1.84 -8.35 -15.25
C ARG A 150 3.29 -8.80 -15.04
N GLU A 151 4.05 -8.11 -14.20
CA GLU A 151 5.45 -8.45 -13.88
C GLU A 151 5.59 -9.85 -13.29
N TRP A 152 4.68 -10.27 -12.40
CA TRP A 152 4.75 -11.60 -11.78
C TRP A 152 4.22 -12.75 -12.62
N LYS A 153 3.51 -12.47 -13.72
CA LYS A 153 3.01 -13.51 -14.64
C LYS A 153 3.99 -13.85 -15.77
N GLN A 154 5.03 -13.05 -15.96
CA GLN A 154 6.10 -13.29 -16.94
C GLN A 154 7.15 -14.26 -16.38
#